data_AF-A0A9Q9HQ79-F1
#
_entry.id   AF-A0A9Q9HQ79-F1
#
_cell.length_a   1.000
_cell.length_b   1.000
_cell.length_c   1.000
_cell.angle_alpha   90.00
_cell.angle_beta   90.00
_cell.angle_gamma   90.00
#
_symmetry.space_group_name_H-M   'P 1'
#
loop_
_entity.id
_entity.type
_entity.pdbx_description
1 polymer ?
#
loop_
_entity_poly.entity_id
_entity_poly.type
_entity_poly.pdbx_seq_one_letter_code
_entity_poly.pdbx_strand_id
1 'polypeptide(L)'
;MTEPTPETPRTSQFSPAPIPDGRVVANGNTYMANAKGGLDPIETVNAQDLLMDETVRKIVSYALPLQGQIARFKAHTNSDIVALEELLAQEYGAKIGGKKGNMTLLSHDGLYKVTVSVADRIDFGPELQIAKQLLDECLNEWAADAGPELRSIVTRAFNTDKTGQINRSEIFMLLRQDIADERWQQAMKAIRMAMRVVGTASYTRCYRRMSVDAPWQYIAIDLAKA
;
A
#
# COMPACT_ATOMS: atom_id res chain seq x y z
N MET A 1 -12.74 36.04 -24.87
CA MET A 1 -11.49 35.33 -24.56
C MET A 1 -10.99 35.88 -23.25
N THR A 2 -11.24 35.17 -22.16
CA THR A 2 -10.81 35.57 -20.82
C THR A 2 -9.43 34.97 -20.60
N GLU A 3 -8.42 35.79 -20.42
CA GLU A 3 -7.06 35.34 -20.11
C GLU A 3 -7.07 34.52 -18.80
N PRO A 4 -6.29 33.43 -18.71
CA PRO A 4 -6.14 32.71 -17.46
C PRO A 4 -5.42 33.59 -16.45
N THR A 5 -6.08 33.87 -15.32
CA THR A 5 -5.48 34.53 -14.16
C THR A 5 -4.20 33.81 -13.75
N PRO A 6 -3.05 34.51 -13.61
CA PRO A 6 -1.82 33.86 -13.15
C PRO A 6 -2.02 33.34 -11.72
N GLU A 7 -1.93 32.03 -11.54
CA GLU A 7 -1.94 31.42 -10.21
C GLU A 7 -0.79 32.00 -9.39
N THR A 8 -1.13 32.65 -8.28
CA THR A 8 -0.14 33.07 -7.28
C THR A 8 0.58 31.81 -6.79
N PRO A 9 1.93 31.76 -6.79
CA PRO A 9 2.66 30.61 -6.28
C PRO A 9 2.22 30.36 -4.84
N ARG A 10 1.62 29.21 -4.57
CA ARG A 10 1.22 28.82 -3.22
C ARG A 10 2.49 28.63 -2.40
N THR A 11 2.87 29.63 -1.62
CA THR A 11 4.03 29.55 -0.73
C THR A 11 3.73 28.52 0.35
N SER A 12 4.35 27.35 0.26
CA SER A 12 4.28 26.33 1.31
C SER A 12 5.06 26.82 2.53
N GLN A 13 4.48 26.69 3.73
CA GLN A 13 5.20 26.92 4.99
C GLN A 13 6.22 25.80 5.28
N PHE A 14 6.19 24.70 4.51
CA PHE A 14 7.11 23.57 4.68
C PHE A 14 8.35 23.76 3.82
N SER A 15 9.51 23.88 4.48
CA SER A 15 10.81 23.95 3.83
C SER A 15 11.33 22.55 3.43
N PRO A 16 12.15 22.44 2.37
CA PRO A 16 12.80 21.19 2.00
C PRO A 16 13.67 20.66 3.14
N ALA A 17 13.70 19.34 3.31
CA ALA A 17 14.59 18.69 4.25
C ALA A 17 16.05 18.79 3.80
N PRO A 18 17.02 18.95 4.72
CA PRO A 18 18.43 18.90 4.37
C PRO A 18 18.80 17.48 3.92
N ILE A 19 19.18 17.31 2.65
CA ILE A 19 19.68 16.05 2.11
C ILE A 19 21.20 16.19 1.92
N PRO A 20 22.01 15.28 2.47
CA PRO A 20 23.45 15.26 2.18
C PRO A 20 23.69 15.18 0.68
N ASP A 21 24.73 15.82 0.16
CA ASP A 21 25.07 15.81 -1.27
C ASP A 21 25.75 14.51 -1.72
N GLY A 22 26.00 13.58 -0.79
CA GLY A 22 26.64 12.30 -1.07
C GLY A 22 28.15 12.38 -1.29
N ARG A 23 28.74 13.57 -1.12
CA ARG A 23 30.17 13.80 -1.29
C ARG A 23 30.93 13.57 0.00
N VAL A 24 32.11 12.99 -0.13
CA VAL A 24 33.03 12.72 0.98
C VAL A 24 34.39 13.30 0.62
N VAL A 25 34.91 14.19 1.47
CA VAL A 25 36.26 14.72 1.31
C VAL A 25 37.23 13.85 2.11
N ALA A 26 38.19 13.24 1.42
CA ALA A 26 39.24 12.43 2.04
C ALA A 26 40.59 12.73 1.39
N ASN A 27 41.62 12.95 2.21
CA ASN A 27 43.00 13.21 1.75
C ASN A 27 43.11 14.34 0.69
N GLY A 28 42.27 15.37 0.77
CA GLY A 28 42.26 16.50 -0.18
C GLY A 28 41.47 16.26 -1.47
N ASN A 29 40.94 15.05 -1.69
CA ASN A 29 40.13 14.70 -2.86
C ASN A 29 38.65 14.59 -2.50
N THR A 30 37.78 14.86 -3.46
CA THR A 30 36.33 14.68 -3.32
C THR A 30 35.89 13.38 -3.97
N TYR A 31 35.21 12.55 -3.20
CA TYR A 31 34.65 11.28 -3.63
C TYR A 31 33.13 11.31 -3.51
N MET A 32 32.46 10.40 -4.20
CA MET A 32 31.02 10.19 -4.11
C MET A 32 30.73 8.72 -3.77
N ALA A 33 29.84 8.50 -2.80
CA ALA A 33 29.44 7.15 -2.42
C ALA A 33 28.63 6.49 -3.54
N ASN A 34 28.98 5.26 -3.91
CA ASN A 34 28.30 4.50 -4.96
C ASN A 34 27.40 3.39 -4.40
N ALA A 35 26.53 2.85 -5.26
CA ALA A 35 25.54 1.84 -4.86
C ALA A 35 26.13 0.49 -4.40
N LYS A 36 27.43 0.25 -4.62
CA LYS A 36 28.14 -0.95 -4.17
C LYS A 36 28.78 -0.76 -2.78
N GLY A 37 28.58 0.40 -2.15
CA GLY A 37 29.18 0.76 -0.87
C GLY A 37 30.63 1.25 -0.97
N GLY A 38 31.12 1.54 -2.18
CA GLY A 38 32.44 2.12 -2.43
C GLY A 38 32.41 3.64 -2.59
N LEU A 39 33.59 4.23 -2.83
CA LEU A 39 33.80 5.65 -3.08
C LEU A 39 34.42 5.83 -4.47
N ASP A 40 33.71 6.52 -5.37
CA ASP A 40 34.22 6.87 -6.68
C ASP A 40 34.78 8.31 -6.64
N PRO A 41 35.97 8.58 -7.18
CA PRO A 41 36.46 9.95 -7.33
C PRO A 41 35.46 10.76 -8.16
N ILE A 42 35.11 11.98 -7.72
CA ILE A 42 34.04 12.75 -8.37
C ILE A 42 34.32 13.01 -9.86
N GLU A 43 35.59 13.13 -10.24
CA GLU A 43 36.07 13.32 -11.61
C GLU A 43 35.78 12.13 -12.54
N THR A 44 35.58 10.94 -11.95
CA THR A 44 35.25 9.72 -12.70
C THR A 44 33.75 9.53 -12.90
N VAL A 45 32.93 10.28 -12.16
CA VAL A 45 31.47 10.28 -12.30
C VAL A 45 31.10 11.22 -13.44
N ASN A 46 30.35 10.72 -14.41
CA ASN A 46 29.96 11.55 -15.54
C ASN A 46 28.95 12.64 -15.12
N ALA A 47 28.90 13.73 -15.90
CA ALA A 47 28.07 14.89 -15.59
C ALA A 47 26.56 14.58 -15.57
N GLN A 48 26.10 13.60 -16.38
CA GLN A 48 24.70 13.20 -16.42
C GLN A 48 24.28 12.54 -15.10
N ASP A 49 25.10 11.65 -14.56
CA ASP A 49 24.85 10.98 -13.29
C ASP A 49 24.86 11.96 -12.12
N LEU A 50 25.76 12.95 -12.12
CA LEU A 50 25.79 14.02 -11.12
C LEU A 50 24.51 14.88 -11.15
N LEU A 51 24.03 15.24 -12.36
CA LEU A 51 22.79 16.01 -12.52
C LEU A 51 21.56 15.20 -12.07
N MET A 52 21.54 13.90 -12.40
CA MET A 52 20.48 12.99 -11.96
C MET A 52 20.46 12.86 -10.43
N ASP A 53 21.62 12.69 -9.79
CA ASP A 53 21.73 12.64 -8.34
C ASP A 53 21.23 13.93 -7.68
N GLU A 54 21.66 15.10 -8.15
CA GLU A 54 21.20 16.40 -7.64
C GLU A 54 19.67 16.52 -7.76
N THR A 55 19.12 16.15 -8.93
CA THR A 55 17.67 16.20 -9.19
C THR A 55 16.92 15.28 -8.24
N VAL A 56 17.39 14.05 -8.03
CA VAL A 56 16.78 13.09 -7.12
C VAL A 56 16.82 13.60 -5.68
N ARG A 57 17.99 14.07 -5.20
CA ARG A 57 18.12 14.63 -3.83
C ARG A 57 17.22 15.83 -3.62
N LYS A 58 17.11 16.70 -4.62
CA LYS A 58 16.18 17.84 -4.60
C LYS A 58 14.73 17.36 -4.49
N ILE A 59 14.28 16.39 -5.28
CA ILE A 59 12.91 15.86 -5.18
C ILE A 59 12.67 15.24 -3.79
N VAL A 60 13.61 14.43 -3.30
CA VAL A 60 13.53 13.79 -1.98
C VAL A 60 13.47 14.82 -0.85
N SER A 61 14.19 15.94 -0.98
CA SER A 61 14.14 17.04 -0.02
C SER A 61 12.72 17.59 0.19
N TYR A 62 11.87 17.61 -0.85
CA TYR A 62 10.46 17.99 -0.74
C TYR A 62 9.57 16.84 -0.24
N ALA A 63 9.91 15.60 -0.60
CA ALA A 63 9.12 14.43 -0.23
C ALA A 63 9.16 14.11 1.28
N LEU A 64 10.32 14.27 1.92
CA LEU A 64 10.48 13.97 3.36
C LEU A 64 9.55 14.80 4.27
N PRO A 65 9.45 16.14 4.12
CA PRO A 65 8.47 16.94 4.87
C PRO A 65 7.03 16.48 4.65
N LEU A 66 6.64 16.17 3.40
CA LEU A 66 5.29 15.67 3.07
C LEU A 66 4.99 14.34 3.75
N GLN A 67 5.96 13.40 3.73
CA GLN A 67 5.86 12.15 4.48
C GLN A 67 5.64 12.41 5.98
N GLY A 68 6.38 13.37 6.54
CA GLY A 68 6.22 13.81 7.93
C GLY A 68 4.81 14.35 8.22
N GLN A 69 4.24 15.14 7.31
CA GLN A 69 2.86 15.63 7.45
C GLN A 69 1.83 14.50 7.45
N ILE A 70 1.97 13.55 6.54
CA ILE A 70 1.07 12.39 6.43
C ILE A 70 1.18 11.50 7.68
N ALA A 71 2.41 11.26 8.17
CA ALA A 71 2.64 10.49 9.39
C ALA A 71 2.01 11.18 10.62
N ARG A 72 2.21 12.49 10.75
CA ARG A 72 1.61 13.28 11.83
C ARG A 72 0.09 13.25 11.76
N PHE A 73 -0.50 13.46 10.58
CA PHE A 73 -1.94 13.40 10.36
C PHE A 73 -2.52 12.03 10.76
N LYS A 74 -1.87 10.94 10.34
CA LYS A 74 -2.28 9.57 10.72
C LYS A 74 -2.26 9.36 12.24
N ALA A 75 -1.20 9.81 12.92
CA ALA A 75 -1.09 9.66 14.36
C ALA A 75 -2.18 10.43 15.12
N HIS A 76 -2.42 11.69 14.75
CA HIS A 76 -3.46 12.51 15.36
C HIS A 76 -4.85 11.92 15.12
N THR A 77 -5.15 11.55 13.87
CA THR A 77 -6.45 10.95 13.51
C THR A 77 -6.74 9.69 14.32
N ASN A 78 -5.74 8.82 14.49
CA ASN A 78 -5.92 7.62 15.32
C ASN A 78 -6.13 7.96 16.79
N SER A 79 -5.38 8.93 17.33
CA SER A 79 -5.52 9.38 18.71
C SER A 79 -6.91 9.96 18.97
N ASP A 80 -7.42 10.80 18.06
CA ASP A 80 -8.73 11.43 18.18
C ASP A 80 -9.86 10.40 18.15
N ILE A 81 -9.73 9.38 17.29
CA ILE A 81 -10.72 8.29 17.19
C ILE A 81 -10.74 7.44 18.46
N VAL A 82 -9.57 7.08 18.99
CA VAL A 82 -9.48 6.31 20.25
C VAL A 82 -10.06 7.10 21.40
N ALA A 83 -9.73 8.39 21.52
CA ALA A 83 -10.27 9.25 22.57
C ALA A 83 -11.81 9.36 22.47
N LEU A 84 -12.36 9.46 21.26
CA LEU A 84 -13.81 9.46 21.05
C LEU A 84 -14.46 8.14 21.45
N GLU A 85 -13.86 6.99 21.10
CA GLU A 85 -14.33 5.68 21.51
C GLU A 85 -14.35 5.52 23.03
N GLU A 86 -13.29 5.97 23.71
CA GLU A 86 -13.16 5.91 25.17
C GLU A 86 -14.22 6.75 25.87
N LEU A 87 -14.44 8.00 25.41
CA LEU A 87 -15.46 8.88 25.96
C LEU A 87 -16.86 8.28 25.83
N LEU A 88 -17.19 7.74 24.67
CA LEU A 88 -18.51 7.18 24.42
C LEU A 88 -18.70 5.82 25.13
N ALA A 89 -17.64 5.04 25.28
CA ALA A 89 -17.67 3.84 26.11
C ALA A 89 -17.86 4.17 27.60
N GLN A 90 -17.26 5.26 28.08
CA GLN A 90 -17.47 5.75 29.45
C GLN A 90 -18.91 6.23 29.67
N GLU A 91 -19.48 6.96 28.71
CA GLU A 91 -20.82 7.56 28.82
C GLU A 91 -21.94 6.51 28.67
N TYR A 92 -21.79 5.57 27.73
CA TYR A 92 -22.86 4.63 27.36
C TYR A 92 -22.56 3.15 27.68
N GLY A 93 -21.38 2.85 28.23
CA GLY A 93 -20.98 1.47 28.57
C GLY A 93 -20.75 0.54 27.38
N ALA A 94 -20.67 1.07 26.16
CA ALA A 94 -20.55 0.29 24.92
C ALA A 94 -19.46 0.84 24.00
N LYS A 95 -18.72 -0.06 23.33
CA LYS A 95 -17.76 0.33 22.30
C LYS A 95 -18.48 0.73 21.01
N ILE A 96 -18.00 1.79 20.37
CA ILE A 96 -18.48 2.23 19.07
C ILE A 96 -17.70 1.53 17.96
N GLY A 97 -18.42 1.07 16.95
CA GLY A 97 -17.83 0.40 15.79
C GLY A 97 -18.45 -0.96 15.52
N GLY A 98 -18.41 -1.36 14.25
CA GLY A 98 -18.82 -2.68 13.80
C GLY A 98 -17.74 -3.74 14.05
N LYS A 99 -17.94 -4.92 13.45
CA LYS A 99 -16.98 -6.02 13.52
C LYS A 99 -15.56 -5.53 13.19
N LYS A 100 -14.59 -5.88 14.03
CA LYS A 100 -13.15 -5.57 13.88
C LYS A 100 -12.76 -4.07 13.91
N GLY A 101 -13.60 -3.18 14.44
CA GLY A 101 -13.25 -1.75 14.55
C GLY A 101 -13.53 -0.94 13.28
N ASN A 102 -14.34 -1.48 12.36
CA ASN A 102 -14.86 -0.71 11.24
C ASN A 102 -15.86 0.33 11.74
N MET A 103 -15.71 1.60 11.37
CA MET A 103 -16.64 2.66 11.79
C MET A 103 -16.80 3.76 10.75
N THR A 104 -17.88 4.53 10.89
CA THR A 104 -18.13 5.75 10.13
C THR A 104 -18.53 6.86 11.10
N LEU A 105 -17.80 7.97 11.05
CA LEU A 105 -18.06 9.19 11.82
C LEU A 105 -18.54 10.28 10.86
N LEU A 106 -19.56 11.01 11.28
CA LEU A 106 -20.14 12.13 10.53
C LEU A 106 -20.04 13.40 11.39
N SER A 107 -19.79 14.54 10.74
CA SER A 107 -20.02 15.82 11.38
C SER A 107 -21.52 16.02 11.65
N HIS A 108 -21.87 16.84 12.63
CA HIS A 108 -23.27 17.08 13.01
C HIS A 108 -24.10 17.67 11.86
N ASP A 109 -23.52 18.58 11.07
CA ASP A 109 -24.12 19.14 9.86
C ASP A 109 -24.19 18.13 8.68
N GLY A 110 -23.58 16.96 8.86
CA GLY A 110 -23.50 15.90 7.87
C GLY A 110 -22.67 16.26 6.63
N LEU A 111 -21.84 17.30 6.63
CA LEU A 111 -21.05 17.71 5.45
C LEU A 111 -19.68 17.03 5.36
N TYR A 112 -19.21 16.44 6.46
CA TYR A 112 -17.94 15.73 6.55
C TYR A 112 -18.14 14.31 7.05
N LYS A 113 -17.28 13.40 6.56
CA LYS A 113 -17.31 12.00 6.93
C LYS A 113 -15.91 11.42 7.02
N VAL A 114 -15.67 10.65 8.07
CA VAL A 114 -14.46 9.84 8.25
C VAL A 114 -14.89 8.38 8.34
N THR A 115 -14.28 7.52 7.52
CA THR A 115 -14.49 6.07 7.60
C THR A 115 -13.20 5.38 7.97
N VAL A 116 -13.26 4.49 8.96
CA VAL A 116 -12.16 3.59 9.32
C VAL A 116 -12.54 2.20 8.86
N SER A 117 -11.67 1.58 8.06
CA SER A 117 -11.82 0.20 7.62
C SER A 117 -10.65 -0.64 8.11
N VAL A 118 -10.92 -1.70 8.87
CA VAL A 118 -9.92 -2.65 9.36
C VAL A 118 -10.05 -3.94 8.56
N ALA A 119 -8.96 -4.33 7.90
CA ALA A 119 -8.88 -5.56 7.12
C ALA A 119 -7.75 -6.45 7.65
N ASP A 120 -7.98 -7.77 7.64
CA ASP A 120 -6.93 -8.74 7.96
C ASP A 120 -5.88 -8.76 6.86
N ARG A 121 -4.61 -8.75 7.28
CA ARG A 121 -3.50 -9.08 6.41
C ARG A 121 -3.31 -10.59 6.44
N ILE A 122 -3.60 -11.23 5.31
CA ILE A 122 -3.45 -12.68 5.14
C ILE A 122 -2.08 -12.98 4.54
N ASP A 123 -1.40 -13.96 5.13
CA ASP A 123 -0.23 -14.59 4.57
C ASP A 123 -0.46 -16.10 4.42
N PHE A 124 0.43 -16.77 3.69
CA PHE A 124 0.34 -18.20 3.45
C PHE A 124 1.53 -18.93 4.05
N GLY A 125 1.23 -19.98 4.82
CA GLY A 125 2.21 -20.90 5.37
C GLY A 125 2.81 -21.86 4.33
N PRO A 126 3.76 -22.71 4.75
CA PRO A 126 4.46 -23.66 3.87
C PRO A 126 3.53 -24.68 3.20
N GLU A 127 2.33 -24.91 3.75
CA GLU A 127 1.30 -25.78 3.18
C GLU A 127 0.88 -25.34 1.77
N LEU A 128 1.13 -24.09 1.40
CA LEU A 128 0.87 -23.60 0.06
C LEU A 128 1.74 -24.28 -1.01
N GLN A 129 2.97 -24.69 -0.68
CA GLN A 129 3.81 -25.44 -1.61
C GLN A 129 3.26 -26.85 -1.87
N ILE A 130 2.67 -27.47 -0.84
CA ILE A 130 1.96 -28.76 -0.98
C ILE A 130 0.75 -28.59 -1.91
N ALA A 131 -0.01 -27.51 -1.74
CA ALA A 131 -1.13 -27.21 -2.63
C ALA A 131 -0.68 -27.00 -4.09
N LYS A 132 0.44 -26.30 -4.30
CA LYS A 132 1.02 -26.12 -5.64
C LYS A 132 1.36 -27.47 -6.28
N GLN A 133 2.02 -28.35 -5.54
CA GLN A 133 2.39 -29.68 -6.03
C GLN A 133 1.15 -30.48 -6.45
N LEU A 134 0.13 -30.54 -5.60
CA LEU A 134 -1.12 -31.25 -5.90
C LEU A 134 -1.84 -30.68 -7.15
N LEU A 135 -1.80 -29.35 -7.34
CA LEU A 135 -2.35 -28.71 -8.52
C LEU A 135 -1.53 -28.98 -9.78
N ASP A 136 -0.20 -28.97 -9.68
CA ASP A 136 0.69 -29.29 -10.80
C ASP A 136 0.49 -30.75 -11.23
N GLU A 137 0.38 -31.69 -10.29
CA GLU A 137 0.06 -33.10 -10.56
C GLU A 137 -1.29 -33.25 -11.26
N CYS A 138 -2.32 -32.55 -10.77
CA CYS A 138 -3.65 -32.52 -11.37
C CYS A 138 -3.61 -31.96 -12.81
N LEU A 139 -2.97 -30.81 -13.03
CA LEU A 139 -2.89 -30.17 -14.34
C LEU A 139 -2.04 -30.94 -15.35
N ASN A 140 -0.98 -31.63 -14.90
CA ASN A 140 -0.13 -32.44 -15.77
C ASN A 140 -0.87 -33.66 -16.32
N GLU A 141 -1.70 -34.30 -15.49
CA GLU A 141 -2.57 -35.39 -15.96
C GLU A 141 -3.74 -34.88 -16.79
N TRP A 142 -4.25 -33.69 -16.49
CA TRP A 142 -5.26 -33.03 -17.31
C TRP A 142 -4.70 -32.44 -18.63
N ALA A 143 -3.59 -32.97 -19.14
CA ALA A 143 -2.94 -32.54 -20.37
C ALA A 143 -3.97 -32.24 -21.50
N ALA A 144 -3.70 -31.18 -22.27
CA ALA A 144 -4.49 -30.65 -23.41
C ALA A 144 -5.97 -30.26 -23.15
N ASP A 145 -6.74 -31.02 -22.37
CA ASP A 145 -8.18 -30.87 -22.17
C ASP A 145 -8.55 -29.92 -21.01
N ALA A 146 -7.64 -29.64 -20.07
CA ALA A 146 -7.86 -28.57 -19.10
C ALA A 146 -8.00 -27.24 -19.84
N GLY A 147 -9.12 -26.53 -19.66
CA GLY A 147 -9.36 -25.24 -20.29
C GLY A 147 -8.18 -24.27 -20.07
N PRO A 148 -7.72 -23.54 -21.10
CA PRO A 148 -6.55 -22.65 -21.00
C PRO A 148 -6.69 -21.61 -19.88
N GLU A 149 -7.93 -21.21 -19.58
CA GLU A 149 -8.28 -20.33 -18.46
C GLU A 149 -7.87 -20.89 -17.10
N LEU A 150 -8.13 -22.17 -16.82
CA LEU A 150 -7.82 -22.77 -15.53
C LEU A 150 -6.30 -22.89 -15.30
N ARG A 151 -5.57 -23.28 -16.36
CA ARG A 151 -4.11 -23.32 -16.36
C ARG A 151 -3.50 -21.94 -16.11
N SER A 152 -4.09 -20.90 -16.71
CA SER A 152 -3.69 -19.51 -16.49
C SER A 152 -3.88 -19.09 -15.04
N ILE A 153 -5.04 -19.39 -14.43
CA ILE A 153 -5.33 -19.03 -13.04
C ILE A 153 -4.35 -19.71 -12.08
N VAL A 154 -4.09 -21.02 -12.23
CA VAL A 154 -3.12 -21.73 -11.38
C VAL A 154 -1.72 -21.13 -11.54
N THR A 155 -1.28 -20.91 -12.78
CA THR A 155 0.04 -20.31 -13.02
C THR A 155 0.12 -18.93 -12.38
N ARG A 156 -0.86 -18.05 -12.56
CA ARG A 156 -0.85 -16.70 -11.97
C ARG A 156 -0.95 -16.71 -10.44
N ALA A 157 -1.61 -17.70 -9.85
CA ALA A 157 -1.73 -17.81 -8.40
C ALA A 157 -0.38 -18.12 -7.72
N PHE A 158 0.44 -18.97 -8.34
CA PHE A 158 1.72 -19.41 -7.77
C PHE A 158 2.95 -18.78 -8.44
N ASN A 159 2.79 -18.07 -9.54
CA ASN A 159 3.85 -17.26 -10.12
C ASN A 159 3.98 -16.00 -9.27
N THR A 160 5.03 -15.97 -8.47
CA THR A 160 5.33 -14.85 -7.59
C THR A 160 5.59 -13.60 -8.42
N ASP A 161 5.05 -12.47 -7.99
CA ASP A 161 5.44 -11.20 -8.58
C ASP A 161 6.95 -10.92 -8.34
N LYS A 162 7.48 -9.83 -8.90
CA LYS A 162 8.89 -9.42 -8.73
C LYS A 162 9.31 -9.24 -7.26
N THR A 163 8.38 -9.27 -6.30
CA THR A 163 8.64 -9.17 -4.86
C THR A 163 8.53 -10.52 -4.12
N GLY A 164 8.31 -11.63 -4.82
CA GLY A 164 8.15 -12.94 -4.18
C GLY A 164 6.77 -13.15 -3.56
N GLN A 165 5.81 -12.24 -3.77
CA GLN A 165 4.49 -12.32 -3.15
C GLN A 165 3.53 -13.16 -4.01
N ILE A 166 2.80 -14.05 -3.35
CA ILE A 166 1.71 -14.85 -3.93
C ILE A 166 0.55 -13.94 -4.31
N ASN A 167 -0.03 -14.18 -5.49
CA ASN A 167 -1.19 -13.44 -5.94
C ASN A 167 -2.45 -13.89 -5.20
N ARG A 168 -2.79 -13.17 -4.12
CA ARG A 168 -3.95 -13.47 -3.26
C ARG A 168 -5.26 -13.54 -4.05
N SER A 169 -5.48 -12.63 -5.00
CA SER A 169 -6.70 -12.61 -5.81
C SER A 169 -6.87 -13.90 -6.61
N GLU A 170 -5.82 -14.39 -7.24
CA GLU A 170 -5.86 -15.61 -8.04
C GLU A 170 -6.03 -16.85 -7.14
N ILE A 171 -5.41 -16.89 -5.95
CA ILE A 171 -5.68 -17.94 -4.95
C ILE A 171 -7.16 -17.99 -4.56
N PHE A 172 -7.79 -16.83 -4.33
CA PHE A 172 -9.24 -16.79 -4.07
C PHE A 172 -10.07 -17.20 -5.29
N MET A 173 -9.61 -16.94 -6.51
CA MET A 173 -10.28 -17.41 -7.73
C MET A 173 -10.20 -18.93 -7.87
N LEU A 174 -9.06 -19.54 -7.50
CA LEU A 174 -8.91 -21.01 -7.44
C LEU A 174 -9.87 -21.64 -6.44
N LEU A 175 -9.96 -21.08 -5.23
CA LEU A 175 -10.84 -21.57 -4.17
C LEU A 175 -12.33 -21.54 -4.51
N ARG A 176 -12.73 -20.76 -5.52
CA ARG A 176 -14.12 -20.68 -6.02
C ARG A 176 -14.45 -21.71 -7.07
N GLN A 177 -13.45 -22.39 -7.65
CA GLN A 177 -13.70 -23.41 -8.67
C GLN A 177 -14.24 -24.68 -7.99
N ASP A 178 -15.38 -25.14 -8.48
CA ASP A 178 -16.00 -26.38 -8.03
C ASP A 178 -15.58 -27.53 -8.96
N ILE A 179 -14.57 -28.27 -8.52
CA ILE A 179 -13.93 -29.36 -9.27
C ILE A 179 -13.90 -30.59 -8.38
N ALA A 180 -14.42 -31.72 -8.88
CA ALA A 180 -14.58 -32.94 -8.10
C ALA A 180 -13.30 -33.78 -7.91
N ASP A 181 -12.22 -33.50 -8.64
CA ASP A 181 -10.95 -34.25 -8.55
C ASP A 181 -10.40 -34.23 -7.12
N GLU A 182 -10.03 -35.40 -6.59
CA GLU A 182 -9.60 -35.56 -5.20
C GLU A 182 -8.34 -34.74 -4.89
N ARG A 183 -7.39 -34.63 -5.83
CA ARG A 183 -6.18 -33.82 -5.65
C ARG A 183 -6.51 -32.35 -5.67
N TRP A 184 -7.44 -31.93 -6.51
CA TRP A 184 -7.94 -30.55 -6.50
C TRP A 184 -8.55 -30.21 -5.14
N GLN A 185 -9.42 -31.08 -4.60
CA GLN A 185 -10.03 -30.89 -3.29
C GLN A 185 -8.98 -30.87 -2.15
N GLN A 186 -7.98 -31.75 -2.22
CA GLN A 186 -6.85 -31.75 -1.29
C GLN A 186 -6.01 -30.48 -1.41
N ALA A 187 -5.76 -29.98 -2.62
CA ALA A 187 -5.06 -28.72 -2.84
C ALA A 187 -5.84 -27.54 -2.27
N MET A 188 -7.15 -27.46 -2.51
CA MET A 188 -8.01 -26.42 -1.92
C MET A 188 -8.02 -26.51 -0.40
N LYS A 189 -8.01 -27.71 0.18
CA LYS A 189 -7.86 -27.91 1.62
C LYS A 189 -6.51 -27.40 2.12
N ALA A 190 -5.41 -27.73 1.44
CA ALA A 190 -4.07 -27.26 1.78
C ALA A 190 -3.95 -25.73 1.70
N ILE A 191 -4.53 -25.08 0.67
CA ILE A 191 -4.61 -23.61 0.57
C ILE A 191 -5.35 -23.04 1.79
N ARG A 192 -6.49 -23.64 2.18
CA ARG A 192 -7.25 -23.17 3.35
C ARG A 192 -6.47 -23.30 4.66
N MET A 193 -5.67 -24.36 4.81
CA MET A 193 -4.80 -24.55 5.98
C MET A 193 -3.58 -23.62 5.95
N ALA A 194 -3.10 -23.26 4.76
CA ALA A 194 -1.99 -22.32 4.59
C ALA A 194 -2.40 -20.88 4.97
N MET A 195 -3.67 -20.49 4.83
CA MET A 195 -4.14 -19.13 5.13
C MET A 195 -4.01 -18.80 6.61
N ARG A 196 -3.23 -17.76 6.92
CA ARG A 196 -3.02 -17.27 8.29
C ARG A 196 -3.20 -15.75 8.33
N VAL A 197 -3.90 -15.27 9.35
CA VAL A 197 -3.96 -13.83 9.63
C VAL A 197 -2.65 -13.46 10.33
N VAL A 198 -1.81 -12.68 9.66
CA VAL A 198 -0.50 -12.23 10.19
C VAL A 198 -0.54 -10.82 10.75
N GLY A 199 -1.68 -10.13 10.62
CA GLY A 199 -1.88 -8.80 11.19
C GLY A 199 -3.17 -8.17 10.68
N THR A 200 -3.35 -6.89 11.00
CA THR A 200 -4.47 -6.08 10.54
C THR A 200 -3.96 -4.76 9.95
N ALA A 201 -4.63 -4.28 8.92
CA ALA A 201 -4.39 -2.97 8.32
C ALA A 201 -5.64 -2.10 8.53
N SER A 202 -5.43 -0.92 9.11
CA SER A 202 -6.46 0.10 9.25
C SER A 202 -6.32 1.16 8.16
N TYR A 203 -7.41 1.44 7.46
CA TYR A 203 -7.51 2.40 6.38
C TYR A 203 -8.48 3.51 6.77
N THR A 204 -7.96 4.72 6.92
CA THR A 204 -8.79 5.90 7.18
C THR A 204 -9.03 6.67 5.89
N ARG A 205 -10.30 6.98 5.60
CA ARG A 205 -10.69 7.81 4.44
C ARG A 205 -11.53 8.98 4.90
N CYS A 206 -11.23 10.15 4.36
CA CYS A 206 -11.93 11.39 4.66
C CYS A 206 -12.74 11.85 3.44
N TYR A 207 -13.93 12.39 3.69
CA TYR A 207 -14.83 12.85 2.65
C TYR A 207 -15.47 14.19 3.02
N ARG A 208 -15.85 14.95 1.99
CA ARG A 208 -16.67 16.16 2.10
C ARG A 208 -17.81 16.12 1.09
N ARG A 209 -18.85 16.93 1.30
CA ARG A 209 -19.87 17.23 0.30
C ARG A 209 -20.33 18.69 0.43
N MET A 210 -20.86 19.26 -0.65
CA MET A 210 -21.23 20.69 -0.69
C MET A 210 -22.57 20.99 -0.01
N SER A 211 -23.45 20.00 0.10
CA SER A 211 -24.75 20.09 0.77
C SER A 211 -25.19 18.70 1.25
N VAL A 212 -26.25 18.64 2.05
CA VAL A 212 -26.79 17.38 2.63
C VAL A 212 -27.26 16.39 1.55
N ASP A 213 -27.64 16.88 0.36
CA ASP A 213 -28.10 16.03 -0.75
C ASP A 213 -26.99 15.73 -1.77
N ALA A 214 -25.85 16.40 -1.66
CA ALA A 214 -24.73 16.22 -2.59
C ALA A 214 -24.00 14.88 -2.36
N PRO A 215 -23.44 14.27 -3.42
CA PRO A 215 -22.65 13.06 -3.29
C PRO A 215 -21.35 13.32 -2.50
N TRP A 216 -20.89 12.29 -1.79
CA TRP A 216 -19.62 12.34 -1.07
C TRP A 216 -18.43 12.43 -2.04
N GLN A 217 -17.55 13.40 -1.80
CA GLN A 217 -16.27 13.56 -2.49
C GLN A 217 -15.15 13.10 -1.57
N TYR A 218 -14.29 12.22 -2.08
CA TYR A 218 -13.11 11.76 -1.35
C TYR A 218 -12.06 12.87 -1.28
N ILE A 219 -11.55 13.13 -0.07
CA ILE A 219 -10.41 14.03 0.16
C ILE A 219 -9.14 13.20 -0.07
N ALA A 220 -8.67 13.19 -1.31
CA ALA A 220 -7.53 12.38 -1.72
C ALA A 220 -6.21 13.02 -1.29
N ILE A 221 -5.34 12.22 -0.66
CA ILE A 221 -3.92 12.51 -0.49
C ILE A 221 -3.20 11.64 -1.54
N ASP A 222 -3.19 12.11 -2.78
CA ASP A 222 -2.70 11.39 -3.96
C ASP A 222 -1.95 12.36 -4.87
N LEU A 223 -0.68 12.08 -5.15
CA LEU A 223 0.16 12.96 -5.97
C LEU A 223 -0.37 13.11 -7.40
N ALA A 224 -1.07 12.12 -7.94
CA ALA A 224 -1.65 12.19 -9.28
C ALA A 224 -2.88 13.11 -9.37
N LYS A 225 -3.45 13.47 -8.21
CA LYS A 225 -4.64 14.34 -8.08
C LYS A 225 -4.34 15.66 -7.36
N ALA A 226 -3.08 15.90 -7.02
CA ALA A 226 -2.60 17.06 -6.27
C ALA A 226 -2.52 18.32 -7.15
#